data_AF-A0A6C2U6P2-F1
#
_entry.id   AF-A0A6C2U6P2-F1
#
_cell.length_a   1.000
_cell.length_b   1.000
_cell.length_c   1.000
_cell.angle_alpha   90.00
_cell.angle_beta   90.00
_cell.angle_gamma   90.00
#
_symmetry.space_group_name_H-M   'P 1'
#
loop_
_entity.id
_entity.type
_entity.pdbx_description
1 polymer ?
#
loop_
_entity_poly.entity_id
_entity_poly.type
_entity_poly.pdbx_seq_one_letter_code
_entity_poly.pdbx_strand_id
1 'polypeptide(L)'
;MKVSGFMALLLLAGCASVREQAYQPHKSAEKKAFARVDRTIGPDAVRANYVALAETELAWAGIIKDVQYNETERTFQVAFEIEYHDFDWVDHGGGQPFRLSAEGGGIFTAGWYASKPTRISYLKLLAAPGDMIIVYGKPFSMANGVIQLAATAIRPVKQGGFSFLEPIAESAEPPVVDEGVPEASGENHREQAIKTLESLEAL
;
A
#
# COMPACT_ATOMS: atom_id res chain seq x y z
N MET A 1 63.52 -24.95 -31.63
CA MET A 1 62.04 -24.94 -31.82
C MET A 1 61.41 -24.36 -30.56
N LYS A 2 60.70 -23.24 -30.69
CA LYS A 2 59.97 -22.56 -29.61
C LYS A 2 58.54 -23.10 -29.60
N VAL A 3 58.04 -23.58 -28.46
CA VAL A 3 56.63 -23.90 -28.27
C VAL A 3 56.12 -23.00 -27.15
N SER A 4 55.41 -21.94 -27.55
CA SER A 4 54.66 -21.05 -26.67
C SER A 4 53.44 -21.78 -26.12
N GLY A 5 53.34 -21.91 -24.80
CA GLY A 5 52.13 -22.35 -24.11
C GLY A 5 51.16 -21.19 -23.95
N PHE A 6 49.99 -21.31 -24.59
CA PHE A 6 48.91 -20.33 -24.55
C PHE A 6 48.15 -20.45 -23.22
N MET A 7 48.16 -19.37 -22.44
CA MET A 7 47.46 -19.21 -21.17
C MET A 7 46.00 -18.85 -21.45
N ALA A 8 45.08 -19.78 -21.17
CA ALA A 8 43.64 -19.51 -21.24
C ALA A 8 43.14 -19.06 -19.86
N LEU A 9 43.07 -17.74 -19.64
CA LEU A 9 42.34 -17.15 -18.52
C LEU A 9 40.84 -17.15 -18.86
N LEU A 10 40.08 -18.06 -18.24
CA LEU A 10 38.62 -18.03 -18.24
C LEU A 10 38.14 -16.91 -17.29
N LEU A 11 37.86 -15.75 -17.87
CA LEU A 11 37.14 -14.66 -17.21
C LEU A 11 35.67 -15.07 -17.05
N LEU A 12 35.32 -15.60 -15.88
CA LEU A 12 33.94 -15.72 -15.42
C LEU A 12 33.41 -14.30 -15.16
N ALA A 13 32.76 -13.72 -16.16
CA ALA A 13 31.93 -12.53 -15.99
C ALA A 13 30.75 -12.91 -15.08
N GLY A 14 30.87 -12.58 -13.79
CA GLY A 14 29.78 -12.71 -12.84
C GLY A 14 28.69 -11.71 -13.20
N CYS A 15 27.58 -12.20 -13.76
CA CYS A 15 26.33 -11.45 -13.76
C CYS A 15 25.96 -11.16 -12.30
N ALA A 16 26.21 -9.94 -11.85
CA ALA A 16 25.64 -9.43 -10.62
C ALA A 16 24.14 -9.27 -10.84
N SER A 17 23.38 -10.35 -10.71
CA SER A 17 21.93 -10.28 -10.68
C SER A 17 21.53 -9.51 -9.43
N VAL A 18 20.91 -8.35 -9.64
CA VAL A 18 20.17 -7.64 -8.60
C VAL A 18 19.10 -8.60 -8.12
N ARG A 19 19.34 -9.27 -7.00
CA ARG A 19 18.34 -10.15 -6.38
C ARG A 19 17.34 -9.25 -5.67
N GLU A 20 16.14 -9.16 -6.22
CA GLU A 20 14.97 -8.73 -5.46
C GLU A 20 14.84 -9.64 -4.24
N GLN A 21 14.87 -9.04 -3.05
CA GLN A 21 14.73 -9.76 -1.78
C GLN A 21 13.42 -9.34 -1.14
N ALA A 22 12.83 -10.18 -0.29
CA ALA A 22 11.69 -9.76 0.50
C ALA A 22 12.10 -8.64 1.48
N TYR A 23 11.21 -7.68 1.72
CA TYR A 23 11.42 -6.59 2.70
C TYR A 23 11.95 -7.12 4.04
N GLN A 24 13.00 -6.48 4.55
CA GLN A 24 13.61 -6.84 5.83
C GLN A 24 13.32 -5.79 6.92
N PRO A 25 12.61 -6.16 8.00
CA PRO A 25 12.45 -5.29 9.16
C PRO A 25 13.79 -5.09 9.88
N HIS A 26 14.08 -3.85 10.30
CA HIS A 26 15.39 -3.48 10.84
C HIS A 26 15.44 -3.66 12.36
N LYS A 27 14.46 -3.12 13.09
CA LYS A 27 14.48 -3.08 14.56
C LYS A 27 13.86 -4.33 15.18
N SER A 28 14.24 -4.66 16.42
CA SER A 28 13.71 -5.84 17.12
C SER A 28 12.19 -5.80 17.31
N ALA A 29 11.63 -4.63 17.65
CA ALA A 29 10.18 -4.44 17.77
C ALA A 29 9.46 -4.63 16.42
N GLU A 30 10.02 -4.05 15.35
CA GLU A 30 9.51 -4.17 13.98
C GLU A 30 9.56 -5.63 13.52
N LYS A 31 10.68 -6.35 13.72
CA LYS A 31 10.83 -7.77 13.40
C LYS A 31 9.74 -8.63 14.05
N LYS A 32 9.44 -8.37 15.33
CA LYS A 32 8.38 -9.09 16.05
C LYS A 32 7.01 -8.80 15.48
N ALA A 33 6.69 -7.53 15.17
CA ALA A 33 5.41 -7.14 14.60
C ALA A 33 5.25 -7.72 13.19
N PHE A 34 6.25 -7.54 12.33
CA PHE A 34 6.29 -8.03 10.94
C PHE A 34 6.07 -9.55 10.82
N ALA A 35 6.48 -10.33 11.81
CA ALA A 35 6.26 -11.79 11.81
C ALA A 35 4.79 -12.21 12.03
N ARG A 36 3.92 -11.33 12.54
CA ARG A 36 2.53 -11.64 12.90
C ARG A 36 1.48 -10.99 12.00
N VAL A 37 1.90 -9.97 11.24
CA VAL A 37 0.99 -9.12 10.47
C VAL A 37 0.54 -9.77 9.17
N ASP A 38 -0.71 -9.52 8.80
CA ASP A 38 -1.18 -9.68 7.43
C ASP A 38 -0.88 -8.41 6.64
N ARG A 39 -0.22 -8.58 5.49
CA ARG A 39 0.20 -7.49 4.58
C ARG A 39 -0.70 -7.39 3.35
N THR A 40 -1.61 -8.35 3.17
CA THR A 40 -2.47 -8.47 1.99
C THR A 40 -3.81 -7.78 2.17
N ILE A 41 -4.18 -7.46 3.42
CA ILE A 41 -5.43 -6.82 3.77
C ILE A 41 -5.25 -5.30 3.74
N GLY A 42 -5.90 -4.63 2.79
CA GLY A 42 -5.93 -3.17 2.67
C GLY A 42 -7.06 -2.49 3.48
N PRO A 43 -7.08 -1.15 3.50
CA PRO A 43 -8.10 -0.36 4.22
C PRO A 43 -9.54 -0.69 3.83
N ASP A 44 -9.82 -0.90 2.54
CA ASP A 44 -11.19 -1.19 2.08
C ASP A 44 -11.73 -2.51 2.61
N ALA A 45 -10.89 -3.54 2.67
CA ALA A 45 -11.27 -4.83 3.26
C ALA A 45 -11.62 -4.68 4.75
N VAL A 46 -10.88 -3.84 5.48
CA VAL A 46 -11.17 -3.51 6.88
C VAL A 46 -12.46 -2.70 7.01
N ARG A 47 -12.72 -1.72 6.13
CA ARG A 47 -14.00 -0.97 6.14
C ARG A 47 -15.18 -1.90 5.91
N ALA A 48 -15.05 -2.83 4.96
CA ALA A 48 -16.10 -3.79 4.64
C ALA A 48 -16.37 -4.78 5.78
N ASN A 49 -15.33 -5.21 6.52
CA ASN A 49 -15.41 -6.31 7.48
C ASN A 49 -14.72 -6.02 8.83
N TYR A 50 -14.91 -4.81 9.36
CA TYR A 50 -14.21 -4.33 10.57
C TYR A 50 -14.29 -5.30 11.75
N VAL A 51 -15.48 -5.83 12.05
CA VAL A 51 -15.69 -6.72 13.20
C VAL A 51 -14.89 -8.02 13.07
N ALA A 52 -14.80 -8.58 11.87
CA ALA A 52 -14.04 -9.80 11.64
C ALA A 52 -12.52 -9.57 11.68
N LEU A 53 -12.07 -8.35 11.38
CA LEU A 53 -10.66 -7.99 11.26
C LEU A 53 -10.10 -7.22 12.46
N ALA A 54 -10.93 -6.89 13.46
CA ALA A 54 -10.52 -6.12 14.64
C ALA A 54 -9.32 -6.73 15.39
N GLU A 55 -9.22 -8.06 15.43
CA GLU A 55 -8.11 -8.76 16.10
C GLU A 55 -6.94 -9.11 15.18
N THR A 56 -7.06 -8.80 13.88
CA THR A 56 -6.00 -9.08 12.90
C THR A 56 -4.95 -7.99 12.98
N GLU A 57 -3.69 -8.37 13.15
CA GLU A 57 -2.57 -7.42 13.08
C GLU A 57 -2.25 -7.16 11.61
N LEU A 58 -2.20 -5.90 11.22
CA LEU A 58 -2.04 -5.42 9.85
C LEU A 58 -0.75 -4.64 9.72
N ALA A 59 -0.24 -4.56 8.49
CA ALA A 59 0.86 -3.67 8.15
C ALA A 59 0.50 -2.79 6.96
N TRP A 60 0.45 -1.48 7.18
CA TRP A 60 0.17 -0.49 6.16
C TRP A 60 1.29 0.52 6.05
N ALA A 61 1.53 1.02 4.84
CA ALA A 61 2.40 2.17 4.63
C ALA A 61 1.59 3.36 4.13
N GLY A 62 2.19 4.53 4.24
CA GLY A 62 1.59 5.75 3.74
C GLY A 62 2.45 6.97 4.03
N ILE A 63 1.93 8.13 3.66
CA ILE A 63 2.57 9.42 3.91
C ILE A 63 1.94 10.08 5.11
N ILE A 64 2.78 10.51 6.05
CA ILE A 64 2.32 11.27 7.22
C ILE A 64 1.79 12.62 6.73
N LYS A 65 0.53 12.92 7.06
CA LYS A 65 -0.10 14.22 6.79
C LYS A 65 -0.04 15.13 8.01
N ASP A 66 -0.24 14.55 9.20
CA ASP A 66 -0.16 15.25 10.48
C ASP A 66 0.40 14.34 11.59
N VAL A 67 1.02 14.95 12.61
CA VAL A 67 1.50 14.25 13.81
C VAL A 67 1.14 15.02 15.06
N GLN A 68 0.41 14.38 15.96
CA GLN A 68 0.00 14.93 17.24
C GLN A 68 0.69 14.19 18.38
N TYR A 69 1.07 14.94 19.40
CA TYR A 69 1.77 14.44 20.57
C TYR A 69 0.98 14.78 21.82
N ASN A 70 0.70 13.78 22.63
CA ASN A 70 0.12 13.94 23.95
C ASN A 70 1.06 13.33 24.99
N GLU A 71 1.49 14.14 25.96
CA GLU A 71 2.35 13.68 27.04
C GLU A 71 1.51 13.29 28.26
N THR A 72 1.76 12.08 28.77
CA THR A 72 1.24 11.63 30.06
C THR A 72 2.38 11.55 31.08
N GLU A 73 2.06 11.21 32.33
CA GLU A 73 3.08 11.04 33.37
C GLU A 73 4.17 10.02 32.97
N ARG A 74 3.79 8.92 32.31
CA ARG A 74 4.68 7.77 32.07
C ARG A 74 5.04 7.55 30.60
N THR A 75 4.23 8.05 29.68
CA THR A 75 4.37 7.78 28.24
C THR A 75 4.10 9.03 27.40
N PHE A 76 4.54 8.99 26.15
CA PHE A 76 4.06 9.84 25.08
C PHE A 76 3.11 9.02 24.21
N GLN A 77 1.93 9.54 23.98
CA GLN A 77 1.04 9.07 22.93
C GLN A 77 1.30 9.90 21.68
N VAL A 78 1.56 9.22 20.57
CA VAL A 78 1.77 9.83 19.26
C VAL A 78 0.62 9.38 18.37
N ALA A 79 -0.12 10.33 17.81
CA ALA A 79 -1.14 10.04 16.82
C ALA A 79 -0.66 10.54 15.46
N PHE A 80 -0.79 9.69 14.45
CA PHE A 80 -0.46 10.00 13.07
C PHE A 80 -1.75 10.03 12.24
N GLU A 81 -1.89 11.07 11.42
CA GLU A 81 -2.81 11.05 10.28
C GLU A 81 -2.00 10.67 9.04
N ILE A 82 -2.44 9.64 8.32
CA ILE A 82 -1.65 9.00 7.28
C ILE A 82 -2.51 8.81 6.03
N GLU A 83 -2.01 9.26 4.88
CA GLU A 83 -2.54 8.90 3.58
C GLU A 83 -1.98 7.55 3.17
N TYR A 84 -2.84 6.55 3.05
CA TYR A 84 -2.47 5.19 2.67
C TYR A 84 -1.97 5.13 1.24
N HIS A 85 -0.92 4.34 1.01
CA HIS A 85 -0.46 3.96 -0.32
C HIS A 85 -0.10 2.47 -0.30
N ASP A 86 -0.32 1.78 -1.42
CA ASP A 86 0.13 0.41 -1.55
C ASP A 86 1.66 0.38 -1.48
N PHE A 87 2.18 -0.54 -0.67
CA PHE A 87 3.60 -0.65 -0.40
C PHE A 87 4.17 -1.88 -1.09
N ASP A 88 5.25 -1.67 -1.83
CA ASP A 88 6.01 -2.77 -2.39
C ASP A 88 6.83 -3.45 -1.28
N TRP A 89 6.37 -4.61 -0.82
CA TRP A 89 7.03 -5.42 0.22
C TRP A 89 8.30 -6.14 -0.27
N VAL A 90 8.94 -5.61 -1.32
CA VAL A 90 10.21 -6.05 -1.88
C VAL A 90 11.33 -5.08 -1.47
N ASP A 91 12.43 -5.63 -1.00
CA ASP A 91 13.71 -4.96 -0.85
C ASP A 91 14.45 -4.98 -2.20
N HIS A 92 14.56 -3.81 -2.81
CA HIS A 92 15.26 -3.59 -4.07
C HIS A 92 16.79 -3.58 -3.92
N GLY A 93 17.30 -3.70 -2.69
CA GLY A 93 18.73 -3.75 -2.39
C GLY A 93 19.47 -2.44 -2.74
N GLY A 94 20.79 -2.42 -2.49
CA GLY A 94 21.67 -1.37 -3.03
C GLY A 94 21.37 0.07 -2.60
N GLY A 95 20.62 0.29 -1.51
CA GLY A 95 20.22 1.62 -1.05
C GLY A 95 19.11 2.27 -1.89
N GLN A 96 18.40 1.48 -2.71
CA GLN A 96 17.24 1.96 -3.47
C GLN A 96 16.11 2.42 -2.53
N PRO A 97 15.33 3.44 -2.92
CA PRO A 97 14.20 3.90 -2.14
C PRO A 97 13.07 2.85 -2.10
N PHE A 98 12.29 2.85 -1.02
CA PHE A 98 11.04 2.10 -0.97
C PHE A 98 10.05 2.61 -2.01
N ARG A 99 9.16 1.75 -2.50
CA ARG A 99 8.19 2.10 -3.54
C ARG A 99 6.76 2.09 -3.00
N LEU A 100 6.03 3.16 -3.32
CA LEU A 100 4.61 3.33 -3.00
C LEU A 100 3.80 3.48 -4.29
N SER A 101 2.54 3.07 -4.32
CA SER A 101 1.61 3.47 -5.38
C SER A 101 1.50 4.99 -5.46
N ALA A 102 1.49 5.57 -6.68
CA ALA A 102 1.24 7.01 -6.85
C ALA A 102 -0.14 7.41 -6.33
N GLU A 103 -1.14 6.57 -6.55
CA GLU A 103 -2.50 6.79 -6.08
C GLU A 103 -2.60 6.46 -4.58
N GLY A 104 -3.21 7.37 -3.83
CA GLY A 104 -3.51 7.18 -2.42
C GLY A 104 -4.83 6.44 -2.23
N GLY A 105 -4.88 5.49 -1.28
CA GLY A 105 -6.10 4.75 -0.91
C GLY A 105 -6.89 5.36 0.25
N GLY A 106 -6.74 6.68 0.45
CA GLY A 106 -7.44 7.46 1.46
C GLY A 106 -6.74 7.56 2.82
N ILE A 107 -7.42 8.19 3.78
CA ILE A 107 -6.84 8.51 5.10
C ILE A 107 -7.14 7.41 6.13
N PHE A 108 -6.13 7.09 6.94
CA PHE A 108 -6.29 6.36 8.20
C PHE A 108 -5.47 7.06 9.29
N THR A 109 -5.70 6.67 10.55
CA THR A 109 -4.92 7.17 11.68
C THR A 109 -4.25 6.03 12.43
N ALA A 110 -3.15 6.32 13.08
CA ALA A 110 -2.44 5.36 13.92
C ALA A 110 -2.02 5.99 15.25
N GLY A 111 -2.35 5.31 16.34
CA GLY A 111 -1.89 5.68 17.69
C GLY A 111 -0.72 4.79 18.12
N TRP A 112 0.38 5.39 18.56
CA TRP A 112 1.57 4.69 19.05
C TRP A 112 2.02 5.25 20.40
N TYR A 113 2.58 4.40 21.25
CA TYR A 113 3.07 4.79 22.57
C TYR A 113 4.59 4.68 22.65
N ALA A 114 5.22 5.75 23.15
CA ALA A 114 6.64 5.77 23.50
C ALA A 114 6.82 5.91 25.01
N SER A 115 7.62 5.03 25.62
CA SER A 115 7.92 5.11 27.04
C SER A 115 8.96 6.20 27.35
N LYS A 116 8.84 6.84 28.51
CA LYS A 116 9.92 7.66 29.08
C LYS A 116 11.15 6.76 29.38
N PRO A 117 12.39 7.27 29.24
CA PRO A 117 12.81 8.68 29.20
C PRO A 117 12.90 9.30 27.80
N THR A 118 12.27 8.70 26.78
CA THR A 118 12.19 9.30 25.43
C THR A 118 11.72 10.75 25.52
N ARG A 119 12.32 11.68 24.78
CA ARG A 119 11.93 13.10 24.79
C ARG A 119 11.04 13.41 23.59
N ILE A 120 10.06 14.31 23.76
CA ILE A 120 9.21 14.77 22.66
C ILE A 120 10.01 15.37 21.50
N SER A 121 11.13 16.05 21.78
CA SER A 121 12.02 16.59 20.74
C SER A 121 12.63 15.51 19.86
N TYR A 122 12.98 14.36 20.44
CA TYR A 122 13.45 13.20 19.69
C TYR A 122 12.34 12.59 18.83
N LEU A 123 11.11 12.50 19.36
CA LEU A 123 9.96 12.00 18.60
C LEU A 123 9.66 12.87 17.39
N LYS A 124 9.72 14.20 17.54
CA LYS A 124 9.56 15.16 16.43
C LYS A 124 10.63 15.04 15.35
N LEU A 125 11.83 14.60 15.70
CA LEU A 125 12.88 14.31 14.73
C LEU A 125 12.67 12.96 14.02
N LEU A 126 12.04 12.00 14.71
CA LEU A 126 11.81 10.66 14.20
C LEU A 126 10.84 10.66 13.00
N ALA A 127 9.75 11.42 13.09
CA ALA A 127 8.68 11.43 12.10
C ALA A 127 8.08 12.83 11.95
N ALA A 128 7.93 13.29 10.71
CA ALA A 128 7.34 14.58 10.35
C ALA A 128 6.35 14.44 9.18
N PRO A 129 5.43 15.38 8.99
CA PRO A 129 4.61 15.44 7.78
C PRO A 129 5.45 15.36 6.51
N GLY A 130 5.00 14.56 5.54
CA GLY A 130 5.70 14.27 4.30
C GLY A 130 6.71 13.13 4.36
N ASP A 131 7.06 12.62 5.55
CA ASP A 131 7.78 11.35 5.67
C ASP A 131 6.85 10.18 5.32
N MET A 132 7.40 9.08 4.81
CA MET A 132 6.69 7.82 4.74
C MET A 132 6.71 7.16 6.12
N ILE A 133 5.66 6.43 6.46
CA ILE A 133 5.62 5.60 7.65
C ILE A 133 5.06 4.23 7.31
N ILE A 134 5.67 3.19 7.87
CA ILE A 134 5.09 1.84 7.93
C ILE A 134 4.55 1.64 9.35
N VAL A 135 3.27 1.31 9.45
CA VAL A 135 2.57 1.08 10.71
C VAL A 135 2.21 -0.39 10.80
N TYR A 136 2.55 -1.00 11.93
CA TYR A 136 2.12 -2.35 12.30
C TYR A 136 1.15 -2.23 13.47
N GLY A 137 -0.06 -2.77 13.36
CA GLY A 137 -1.05 -2.62 14.41
C GLY A 137 -2.37 -3.29 14.12
N LYS A 138 -3.27 -3.27 15.10
CA LYS A 138 -4.64 -3.78 14.96
C LYS A 138 -5.63 -2.63 14.75
N PRO A 139 -6.71 -2.83 13.97
CA PRO A 139 -7.84 -1.90 13.99
C PRO A 139 -8.39 -1.80 15.41
N PHE A 140 -8.46 -0.58 15.94
CA PHE A 140 -8.94 -0.30 17.29
C PHE A 140 -10.30 0.39 17.28
N SER A 141 -10.52 1.29 16.32
CA SER A 141 -11.79 1.94 16.12
C SER A 141 -11.97 2.34 14.66
N MET A 142 -13.21 2.66 14.30
CA MET A 142 -13.54 3.27 13.01
C MET A 142 -14.59 4.35 13.26
N ALA A 143 -14.29 5.58 12.85
CA ALA A 143 -15.18 6.73 13.02
C ALA A 143 -15.26 7.50 11.73
N ASN A 144 -16.48 7.80 11.25
CA ASN A 144 -16.72 8.52 10.00
C ASN A 144 -15.98 7.91 8.79
N GLY A 145 -15.87 6.57 8.74
CA GLY A 145 -15.16 5.84 7.68
C GLY A 145 -13.63 5.88 7.77
N VAL A 146 -13.06 6.57 8.77
CA VAL A 146 -11.62 6.60 9.04
C VAL A 146 -11.26 5.50 10.03
N ILE A 147 -10.32 4.65 9.64
CA ILE A 147 -9.81 3.54 10.44
C ILE A 147 -8.75 4.09 11.40
N GLN A 148 -8.78 3.65 12.65
CA GLN A 148 -7.73 3.94 13.63
C GLN A 148 -7.01 2.66 14.00
N LEU A 149 -5.70 2.62 13.80
CA LEU A 149 -4.84 1.50 14.20
C LEU A 149 -4.23 1.77 15.58
N ALA A 150 -4.28 0.77 16.47
CA ALA A 150 -3.42 0.72 17.65
C ALA A 150 -2.07 0.11 17.24
N ALA A 151 -1.07 0.97 17.04
CA ALA A 151 0.23 0.57 16.52
C ALA A 151 1.08 -0.14 17.58
N THR A 152 1.55 -1.35 17.25
CA THR A 152 2.50 -2.13 18.05
C THR A 152 3.95 -1.80 17.69
N ALA A 153 4.20 -1.42 16.44
CA ALA A 153 5.47 -0.92 15.96
C ALA A 153 5.26 0.08 14.81
N ILE A 154 6.23 0.97 14.63
CA ILE A 154 6.27 1.91 13.50
C ILE A 154 7.68 1.97 12.91
N ARG A 155 7.76 2.27 11.62
CA ARG A 155 9.00 2.63 10.92
C ARG A 155 8.78 3.88 10.09
N PRO A 156 9.20 5.05 10.60
CA PRO A 156 9.32 6.25 9.79
C PRO A 156 10.47 6.10 8.79
N VAL A 157 10.28 6.63 7.58
CA VAL A 157 11.26 6.70 6.50
C VAL A 157 11.25 8.13 5.98
N LYS A 158 12.42 8.77 6.05
CA LYS A 158 12.59 10.15 5.62
C LYS A 158 12.36 10.32 4.13
N GLN A 159 11.95 11.53 3.74
CA GLN A 159 11.93 11.95 2.34
C GLN A 159 13.26 11.60 1.65
N GLY A 160 13.16 11.09 0.42
CA GLY A 160 14.29 10.53 -0.34
C GLY A 160 14.60 9.06 -0.05
N GLY A 161 14.09 8.50 1.05
CA GLY A 161 14.13 7.06 1.34
C GLY A 161 13.00 6.26 0.70
N PHE A 162 12.09 6.93 -0.02
CA PHE A 162 10.98 6.33 -0.75
C PHE A 162 10.67 7.14 -2.02
N SER A 163 9.98 6.50 -2.96
CA SER A 163 9.52 7.07 -4.23
C SER A 163 8.14 6.52 -4.59
N PHE A 164 7.35 7.30 -5.32
CA PHE A 164 6.11 6.82 -5.92
C PHE A 164 6.41 6.11 -7.23
N LEU A 165 5.72 5.00 -7.48
CA LEU A 165 5.67 4.38 -8.79
C LEU A 165 5.01 5.35 -9.78
N GLU A 166 5.55 5.47 -10.98
CA GLU A 166 4.87 6.22 -12.02
C GLU A 166 3.50 5.57 -12.28
N PRO A 167 2.42 6.36 -12.43
CA PRO A 167 1.18 5.84 -12.94
C PRO A 167 1.50 5.12 -14.24
N ILE A 168 1.17 3.83 -14.33
CA ILE A 168 1.23 3.15 -15.61
C ILE A 168 0.25 3.93 -16.46
N ALA A 169 0.76 4.75 -17.39
CA ALA A 169 -0.08 5.41 -18.37
C ALA A 169 -0.86 4.27 -19.02
N GLU A 170 -2.16 4.21 -18.70
CA GLU A 170 -3.08 3.21 -19.20
C GLU A 170 -2.82 3.17 -20.70
N SER A 171 -2.22 2.07 -21.14
CA SER A 171 -1.71 1.93 -22.50
C SER A 171 -2.88 2.31 -23.38
N ALA A 172 -2.76 3.46 -24.07
CA ALA A 172 -3.84 4.03 -24.85
C ALA A 172 -4.52 2.89 -25.59
N GLU A 173 -5.82 2.69 -25.31
CA GLU A 173 -6.57 1.61 -25.95
C GLU A 173 -6.17 1.59 -27.42
N PRO A 174 -5.71 0.44 -27.96
CA PRO A 174 -5.38 0.38 -29.37
C PRO A 174 -6.61 0.94 -30.11
N PRO A 175 -6.40 1.85 -31.08
CA PRO A 175 -7.51 2.55 -31.73
C PRO A 175 -8.53 1.49 -32.11
N VAL A 176 -9.76 1.64 -31.61
CA VAL A 176 -10.88 0.76 -31.94
C VAL A 176 -10.89 0.69 -33.45
N VAL A 177 -10.45 -0.46 -33.98
CA VAL A 177 -10.55 -0.73 -35.40
C VAL A 177 -12.05 -0.87 -35.61
N ASP A 178 -12.64 0.18 -36.18
CA ASP A 178 -14.01 0.20 -36.66
C ASP A 178 -14.14 -0.87 -37.75
N GLU A 179 -14.30 -2.12 -37.32
CA GLU A 179 -14.75 -3.20 -38.18
C GLU A 179 -16.21 -2.89 -38.48
N GLY A 180 -16.39 -2.08 -39.54
CA GLY A 180 -17.68 -1.57 -39.99
C GLY A 180 -18.76 -2.65 -39.87
N VAL A 181 -19.68 -2.42 -38.94
CA VAL A 181 -20.85 -3.25 -38.75
C VAL A 181 -21.66 -3.17 -40.05
N PRO A 182 -21.91 -4.29 -40.75
CA PRO A 182 -22.82 -4.28 -41.88
C PRO A 182 -24.20 -3.86 -41.37
N GLU A 183 -24.68 -2.77 -41.94
CA GLU A 183 -25.98 -2.17 -41.72
C GLU A 183 -27.08 -3.18 -42.08
N ALA A 184 -27.48 -3.99 -41.11
CA ALA A 184 -28.59 -4.91 -41.26
C ALA A 184 -29.90 -4.10 -41.19
N SER A 185 -30.39 -3.74 -42.38
CA SER A 185 -31.78 -3.38 -42.62
C SER A 185 -32.69 -4.46 -42.05
N GLY A 186 -33.33 -4.15 -40.93
CA GLY A 186 -34.24 -5.03 -40.20
C GLY A 186 -35.43 -4.24 -39.69
N GLU A 187 -36.32 -3.92 -40.62
CA GLU A 187 -37.66 -3.40 -40.36
C GLU A 187 -38.43 -4.27 -39.35
N ASN A 188 -39.17 -3.58 -38.48
CA ASN A 188 -40.53 -3.94 -38.08
C ASN A 188 -40.76 -5.10 -37.09
N HIS A 189 -40.54 -4.88 -35.78
CA HIS A 189 -41.20 -5.65 -34.70
C HIS A 189 -41.56 -4.83 -33.45
N ARG A 190 -41.85 -3.52 -33.61
CA ARG A 190 -42.31 -2.66 -32.49
C ARG A 190 -43.83 -2.61 -32.30
N GLU A 191 -44.59 -3.47 -32.96
CA GLU A 191 -46.06 -3.45 -32.96
C GLU A 191 -46.73 -4.69 -32.34
N GLN A 192 -46.10 -5.37 -31.36
CA GLN A 192 -46.76 -6.47 -30.63
C GLN A 192 -46.61 -6.46 -29.11
N ALA A 193 -45.99 -5.45 -28.49
CA ALA A 193 -45.80 -5.42 -27.03
C ALA A 193 -46.80 -4.53 -26.25
N ILE A 194 -47.86 -4.01 -26.88
CA ILE A 194 -48.83 -3.11 -26.21
C ILE A 194 -50.20 -3.79 -25.98
N LYS A 195 -50.44 -5.02 -26.48
CA LYS A 195 -51.77 -5.66 -26.39
C LYS A 195 -51.96 -6.71 -25.28
N THR A 196 -51.05 -6.81 -24.31
CA THR A 196 -51.11 -7.85 -23.25
C THR A 196 -51.28 -7.29 -21.83
N LEU A 197 -51.38 -5.97 -21.64
CA LEU A 197 -51.52 -5.36 -20.30
C LEU A 197 -52.94 -4.88 -19.94
N GLU A 198 -53.93 -4.93 -20.84
CA GLU A 198 -55.32 -4.51 -20.52
C GLU A 198 -56.24 -5.66 -20.07
N SER A 199 -55.73 -6.89 -19.88
CA SER A 199 -56.56 -8.06 -19.50
C SER A 199 -56.49 -8.45 -18.03
N LEU A 200 -55.77 -7.69 -17.18
CA LEU A 200 -55.46 -8.09 -15.80
C LEU A 200 -55.98 -7.12 -14.71
N GLU A 201 -56.85 -6.16 -15.05
CA GLU A 201 -57.51 -5.27 -14.07
C GLU A 201 -59.04 -5.48 -13.97
N ALA A 202 -59.56 -6.63 -14.39
CA ALA A 202 -61.00 -6.93 -14.36
C ALA A 202 -61.39 -8.19 -13.57
N LEU A 203 -60.64 -8.54 -12.52
CA LEU A 203 -61.04 -9.53 -11.51
C LEU A 203 -60.70 -9.08 -10.09
#